data_AF-U1NMH8-F1
#
_entry.id   AF-U1NMH8-F1
#
_cell.length_a   1.000
_cell.length_b   1.000
_cell.length_c   1.000
_cell.angle_alpha   90.00
_cell.angle_beta   90.00
_cell.angle_gamma   90.00
#
_symmetry.space_group_name_H-M   'P 1'
#
loop_
_entity.id
_entity.type
_entity.pdbx_description
1 polymer ?
#
loop_
_entity_poly.entity_id
_entity_poly.type
_entity_poly.pdbx_seq_one_letter_code
_entity_poly.pdbx_strand_id
1 'polypeptide(L)'
;MDYYLSSTGWIRKQVTVDGRPLPKRALREYASDFQPILEELRQEDDEPTHFEALTAVAIRHFAESDVDFAILEVGIGGQYDATSAVNPVASAVTSISLEHTELLGETRAEIARDKAHVAPKSRPLVTGATGTALEAIKDETEVISVSQSHSEADVTVTYGGLVNETECLIRMTSGGSDLEAELQLLGEHQAQNAGVGCERRRSVG
;
A
#
# COMPACT_ATOMS: atom_id res chain seq x y z
N MET A 1 10.79 -11.31 1.98
CA MET A 1 11.74 -10.63 2.88
C MET A 1 11.25 -9.20 2.88
N ASP A 2 10.81 -8.72 4.04
CA ASP A 2 9.70 -7.76 4.11
C ASP A 2 10.18 -6.41 4.70
N TYR A 3 9.85 -5.33 4.00
CA TYR A 3 10.34 -3.97 4.22
C TYR A 3 9.15 -3.02 4.06
N TYR A 4 8.93 -2.10 4.99
CA TYR A 4 7.65 -1.38 5.11
C TYR A 4 7.83 0.10 5.48
N LEU A 5 7.12 0.98 4.73
CA LEU A 5 6.89 2.39 5.07
C LEU A 5 5.47 2.58 5.65
N SER A 6 5.30 3.32 6.76
CA SER A 6 4.00 3.67 7.35
C SER A 6 3.87 5.16 7.62
N SER A 7 2.65 5.71 7.56
CA SER A 7 2.33 7.12 7.80
C SER A 7 2.19 7.52 9.28
N THR A 8 2.25 6.58 10.23
CA THR A 8 1.95 6.82 11.65
C THR A 8 3.05 6.34 12.60
N GLY A 9 3.48 7.19 13.55
CA GLY A 9 4.39 6.83 14.65
C GLY A 9 5.74 7.56 14.62
N TRP A 10 6.72 7.06 15.37
CA TRP A 10 8.07 7.68 15.38
C TRP A 10 8.77 7.42 14.05
N ILE A 11 9.40 8.44 13.45
CA ILE A 11 9.99 8.40 12.09
C ILE A 11 10.80 7.14 11.77
N ARG A 12 11.53 6.59 12.76
CA ARG A 12 12.33 5.37 12.58
C ARG A 12 11.50 4.10 12.47
N LYS A 13 10.35 4.03 13.13
CA LYS A 13 9.42 2.90 13.06
C LYS A 13 8.57 2.95 11.79
N GLN A 14 8.48 4.13 11.18
CA GLN A 14 7.83 4.31 9.89
C GLN A 14 8.66 3.73 8.75
N VAL A 15 9.97 3.47 8.92
CA VAL A 15 10.82 2.82 7.90
C VAL A 15 11.46 1.57 8.50
N THR A 16 11.16 0.39 7.97
CA THR A 16 11.67 -0.88 8.52
C THR A 16 12.28 -1.80 7.47
N VAL A 17 13.34 -2.49 7.87
CA VAL A 17 14.05 -3.53 7.11
C VAL A 17 14.10 -4.79 7.96
N ASP A 18 13.52 -5.90 7.49
CA ASP A 18 13.41 -7.16 8.25
C ASP A 18 12.79 -6.96 9.64
N GLY A 19 11.76 -6.12 9.72
CA GLY A 19 11.11 -5.73 10.97
C GLY A 19 11.94 -4.85 11.90
N ARG A 20 13.15 -4.43 11.50
CA ARG A 20 14.03 -3.56 12.29
C ARG A 20 13.84 -2.10 11.88
N PRO A 21 13.58 -1.19 12.84
CA PRO A 21 13.47 0.24 12.56
C PRO A 21 14.76 0.85 12.01
N LEU A 22 14.63 1.86 11.15
CA LEU A 22 15.74 2.66 10.62
C LEU A 22 16.76 3.01 11.72
N PRO A 23 18.05 2.68 11.55
CA PRO A 23 19.08 3.00 12.55
C PRO A 23 19.21 4.52 12.76
N LYS A 24 19.42 4.95 14.02
CA LYS A 24 19.62 6.38 14.33
C LYS A 24 20.81 6.98 13.58
N ARG A 25 21.87 6.18 13.37
CA ARG A 25 23.07 6.60 12.64
C ARG A 25 22.73 6.89 11.17
N ALA A 26 22.07 5.95 10.50
CA ALA A 26 21.62 6.10 9.12
C ALA A 26 20.71 7.33 8.96
N LEU A 27 19.72 7.50 9.84
CA LEU A 27 18.85 8.69 9.79
C LEU A 27 19.62 10.01 9.90
N ARG A 28 20.63 10.09 10.78
CA ARG A 28 21.47 11.30 10.90
C ARG A 28 22.29 11.55 9.65
N GLU A 29 22.86 10.49 9.09
CA GLU A 29 23.63 10.55 7.85
C GLU A 29 22.77 11.04 6.69
N TYR A 30 21.58 10.46 6.51
CA TYR A 30 20.66 10.88 5.46
C TYR A 30 20.18 12.31 5.65
N ALA A 31 19.89 12.72 6.89
CA ALA A 31 19.52 14.10 7.19
C ALA A 31 20.66 15.09 6.88
N SER A 32 21.90 14.74 7.20
CA SER A 32 23.07 15.57 6.87
C SER A 32 23.27 15.68 5.36
N ASP A 33 23.07 14.60 4.62
CA ASP A 33 23.23 14.60 3.16
C ASP A 33 22.11 15.33 2.43
N PHE A 34 20.87 15.29 2.95
CA PHE A 34 19.75 16.04 2.39
C PHE A 34 19.76 17.52 2.79
N GLN A 35 20.48 17.90 3.85
CA GLN A 35 20.48 19.27 4.36
C GLN A 35 20.79 20.35 3.31
N PRO A 36 21.80 20.19 2.42
CA PRO A 36 22.07 21.18 1.37
C PRO A 36 20.91 21.33 0.38
N ILE A 37 20.30 20.21 -0.02
CA ILE A 37 19.18 20.17 -0.96
C ILE A 37 17.94 20.84 -0.35
N LEU A 38 17.67 20.54 0.93
CA LEU A 38 16.55 21.15 1.66
C LEU A 38 16.72 22.67 1.82
N GLU A 39 17.96 23.15 1.97
CA GLU A 39 18.24 24.59 2.03
C GLU A 39 18.05 25.28 0.68
N GLU A 40 18.45 24.62 -0.42
CA GLU A 40 18.19 25.12 -1.79
C GLU A 40 16.68 25.21 -2.07
N LEU A 41 15.94 24.12 -1.82
CA LEU A 41 14.47 24.09 -1.98
C LEU A 41 13.77 25.14 -1.12
N ARG A 42 14.25 25.38 0.11
CA ARG A 42 13.71 26.44 0.97
C ARG A 42 13.90 27.83 0.37
N GLN A 43 15.02 28.10 -0.31
CA GLN A 43 15.26 29.38 -0.97
C GLN A 43 14.36 29.59 -2.19
N GLU A 44 13.87 28.50 -2.77
CA GLU A 44 12.92 28.48 -3.89
C GLU A 44 11.45 28.46 -3.45
N ASP A 45 11.17 28.49 -2.14
CA ASP A 45 9.83 28.36 -1.55
C ASP A 45 9.15 27.01 -1.89
N ASP A 46 9.95 25.96 -2.02
CA ASP A 46 9.54 24.59 -2.40
C ASP A 46 10.02 23.54 -1.37
N GLU A 47 9.99 23.90 -0.08
CA GLU A 47 10.42 22.99 0.99
C GLU A 47 9.50 21.76 1.07
N PRO A 48 10.05 20.52 1.05
CA PRO A 48 9.22 19.34 1.03
C PRO A 48 8.45 19.17 2.34
N THR A 49 7.25 18.61 2.23
CA THR A 49 6.47 18.16 3.36
C THR A 49 7.21 17.08 4.16
N HIS A 50 6.75 16.86 5.39
CA HIS A 50 7.29 15.79 6.23
C HIS A 50 7.24 14.41 5.54
N PHE A 51 6.16 14.13 4.81
CA PHE A 51 5.97 12.83 4.16
C PHE A 51 6.85 12.66 2.93
N GLU A 52 7.10 13.72 2.16
CA GLU A 52 8.05 13.70 1.04
C GLU A 52 9.48 13.44 1.54
N ALA A 53 9.91 14.17 2.58
CA ALA A 53 11.22 13.97 3.18
C ALA A 53 11.38 12.56 3.78
N LEU A 54 10.34 12.03 4.42
CA LEU A 54 10.34 10.66 4.94
C LEU A 54 10.41 9.62 3.82
N THR A 55 9.68 9.83 2.72
CA THR A 55 9.69 8.93 1.57
C THR A 55 11.08 8.88 0.93
N ALA A 56 11.76 10.03 0.80
CA ALA A 56 13.15 10.08 0.33
C ALA A 56 14.11 9.31 1.27
N VAL A 57 13.96 9.48 2.58
CA VAL A 57 14.71 8.71 3.60
C VAL A 57 14.46 7.21 3.46
N ALA A 58 13.21 6.79 3.26
CA ALA A 58 12.83 5.39 3.13
C ALA A 58 13.46 4.77 1.88
N ILE A 59 13.29 5.42 0.71
CA ILE A 59 13.84 4.96 -0.58
C ILE A 59 15.36 4.82 -0.48
N ARG A 60 16.06 5.81 0.08
CA ARG A 60 17.51 5.72 0.28
C ARG A 60 17.89 4.56 1.18
N HIS A 61 17.18 4.38 2.30
CA HIS A 61 17.49 3.29 3.22
C HIS A 61 17.30 1.91 2.59
N PHE A 62 16.24 1.74 1.80
CA PHE A 62 15.99 0.50 1.07
C PHE A 62 17.06 0.24 -0.01
N ALA A 63 17.49 1.27 -0.72
CA ALA A 63 18.57 1.14 -1.70
C ALA A 63 19.90 0.74 -1.04
N GLU A 64 20.28 1.36 0.08
CA GLU A 64 21.52 1.01 0.81
C GLU A 64 21.45 -0.35 1.51
N SER A 65 20.25 -0.84 1.82
CA SER A 65 20.05 -2.15 2.44
C SER A 65 19.95 -3.29 1.43
N ASP A 66 20.05 -3.00 0.14
CA ASP A 66 19.98 -3.99 -0.97
C ASP A 66 18.77 -4.92 -0.87
N VAL A 67 17.59 -4.32 -0.69
CA VAL A 67 16.35 -5.06 -0.46
C VAL A 67 15.83 -5.66 -1.77
N ASP A 68 15.33 -6.90 -1.73
CA ASP A 68 14.71 -7.53 -2.90
C ASP A 68 13.40 -6.81 -3.31
N PHE A 69 12.63 -6.39 -2.30
CA PHE A 69 11.34 -5.70 -2.47
C PHE A 69 11.15 -4.64 -1.39
N ALA A 70 10.59 -3.49 -1.75
CA ALA A 70 10.12 -2.48 -0.79
C ALA A 70 8.60 -2.34 -0.87
N ILE A 71 7.92 -2.34 0.27
CA ILE A 71 6.49 -2.05 0.36
C ILE A 71 6.34 -0.60 0.80
N LEU A 72 5.77 0.22 -0.08
CA LEU A 72 5.46 1.62 0.20
C LEU A 72 3.96 1.75 0.43
N GLU A 73 3.58 2.21 1.62
CA GLU A 73 2.20 2.62 1.90
C GLU A 73 2.00 4.04 1.36
N VAL A 74 1.02 4.19 0.49
CA VAL A 74 0.63 5.49 -0.07
C VAL A 74 0.02 6.34 1.03
N GLY A 75 0.45 7.59 1.16
CA GLY A 75 -0.04 8.51 2.18
C GLY A 75 -1.46 8.97 1.90
N ILE A 76 -1.65 9.72 0.81
CA ILE A 76 -2.96 10.23 0.39
C ILE A 76 -3.12 10.08 -1.12
N GLY A 77 -4.27 9.57 -1.54
CA GLY A 77 -4.57 9.44 -2.97
C GLY A 77 -3.70 8.39 -3.66
N GLY A 78 -3.14 8.74 -4.82
CA GLY A 78 -2.20 7.92 -5.58
C GLY A 78 -1.34 8.73 -6.55
N GLN A 79 -1.94 9.61 -7.36
CA GLN A 79 -1.22 10.30 -8.44
C GLN A 79 -0.12 11.24 -7.94
N TYR A 80 -0.44 12.04 -6.92
CA TYR A 80 0.43 13.10 -6.39
C TYR A 80 1.02 12.77 -5.02
N ASP A 81 0.90 11.52 -4.58
CA ASP A 81 1.53 11.07 -3.34
C ASP A 81 3.06 10.99 -3.52
N ALA A 82 3.82 11.26 -2.46
CA ALA A 82 5.29 11.18 -2.52
C ALA A 82 5.80 9.81 -3.00
N THR A 83 5.06 8.72 -2.73
CA THR A 83 5.41 7.38 -3.18
C THR A 83 5.25 7.18 -4.68
N SER A 84 4.54 8.06 -5.40
CA SER A 84 4.40 8.02 -6.86
C SER A 84 5.71 8.36 -7.60
N ALA A 85 6.73 8.84 -6.87
CA ALA A 85 8.08 9.03 -7.37
C ALA A 85 8.77 7.72 -7.82
N VAL A 86 8.25 6.55 -7.43
CA VAL A 86 8.75 5.24 -7.87
C VAL A 86 7.78 4.55 -8.82
N ASN A 87 8.30 3.68 -9.69
CA ASN A 87 7.49 2.82 -10.55
C ASN A 87 7.35 1.42 -9.91
N PRO A 88 6.18 1.06 -9.32
CA PRO A 88 6.03 -0.19 -8.61
C PRO A 88 6.02 -1.39 -9.57
N VAL A 89 6.60 -2.52 -9.13
CA VAL A 89 6.49 -3.79 -9.88
C VAL A 89 5.10 -4.40 -9.80
N ALA A 90 4.34 -4.05 -8.75
CA ALA A 90 2.89 -4.05 -8.73
C ALA A 90 2.34 -3.29 -7.52
N SER A 91 1.03 -3.10 -7.46
CA SER A 91 0.36 -2.33 -6.41
C SER A 91 -1.00 -2.92 -6.05
N ALA A 92 -1.59 -2.42 -4.98
CA ALA A 92 -2.90 -2.84 -4.53
C ALA A 92 -3.67 -1.68 -3.90
N VAL A 93 -5.00 -1.73 -4.02
CA VAL A 93 -5.94 -0.82 -3.36
C VAL A 93 -6.90 -1.66 -2.53
N THR A 94 -6.83 -1.59 -1.19
CA THR A 94 -7.61 -2.50 -0.33
C THR A 94 -9.10 -2.19 -0.38
N SER A 95 -9.50 -0.98 -0.03
CA SER A 95 -10.90 -0.55 -0.06
C SER A 95 -10.98 0.95 -0.35
N ILE A 96 -12.17 1.42 -0.74
CA ILE A 96 -12.43 2.83 -1.02
C ILE A 96 -13.50 3.37 -0.07
N SER A 97 -13.09 4.33 0.75
CA SER A 97 -13.92 5.14 1.64
C SER A 97 -13.97 6.60 1.17
N LEU A 98 -14.95 7.35 1.68
CA LEU A 98 -14.94 8.81 1.56
C LEU A 98 -13.94 9.36 2.58
N GLU A 99 -12.73 9.61 2.12
CA GLU A 99 -11.62 10.16 2.90
C GLU A 99 -10.93 11.25 2.10
N HIS A 100 -10.42 12.27 2.77
CA HIS A 100 -9.72 13.40 2.13
C HIS A 100 -10.51 14.03 0.97
N THR A 101 -11.84 14.21 1.13
CA THR A 101 -12.72 14.63 0.04
C THR A 101 -12.38 16.00 -0.53
N GLU A 102 -11.83 16.89 0.31
CA GLU A 102 -11.31 18.20 -0.11
C GLU A 102 -10.17 18.11 -1.14
N LEU A 103 -9.45 16.99 -1.17
CA LEU A 103 -8.32 16.73 -2.07
C LEU A 103 -8.67 15.77 -3.20
N LEU A 104 -9.43 14.71 -2.90
CA LEU A 104 -9.63 13.56 -3.77
C LEU A 104 -11.01 13.51 -4.44
N GLY A 105 -11.93 14.40 -4.05
CA GLY A 105 -13.29 14.46 -4.56
C GLY A 105 -14.36 14.01 -3.57
N GLU A 106 -15.61 14.30 -3.91
CA GLU A 106 -16.77 14.13 -3.02
C GLU A 106 -17.40 12.73 -3.14
N THR A 107 -16.97 11.94 -4.11
CA THR A 107 -17.51 10.61 -4.39
C THR A 107 -16.44 9.53 -4.30
N ARG A 108 -16.87 8.32 -3.94
CA ARG A 108 -15.99 7.13 -3.96
C ARG A 108 -15.40 6.85 -5.35
N ALA A 109 -16.10 7.22 -6.41
CA ALA A 109 -15.62 7.03 -7.78
C ALA A 109 -14.43 7.97 -8.07
N GLU A 110 -14.49 9.24 -7.67
CA GLU A 110 -13.40 10.20 -7.82
C GLU A 110 -12.15 9.76 -7.05
N ILE A 111 -12.34 9.40 -5.77
CA ILE A 111 -11.25 8.91 -4.90
C ILE A 111 -10.62 7.64 -5.50
N ALA A 112 -11.44 6.75 -6.07
CA ALA A 112 -10.96 5.52 -6.65
C ALA A 112 -10.13 5.74 -7.93
N ARG A 113 -10.51 6.71 -8.78
CA ARG A 113 -9.69 7.08 -9.96
C ARG A 113 -8.33 7.61 -9.54
N ASP A 114 -8.28 8.49 -8.56
CA ASP A 114 -7.00 9.01 -8.07
C ASP A 114 -6.10 7.88 -7.53
N LYS A 115 -6.66 7.01 -6.67
CA LYS A 115 -5.95 5.83 -6.14
C LYS A 115 -5.55 4.83 -7.22
N ALA A 116 -6.25 4.74 -8.36
CA ALA A 116 -5.90 3.84 -9.45
C ALA A 116 -4.56 4.21 -10.12
N HIS A 117 -4.07 5.44 -9.97
CA HIS A 117 -2.80 5.90 -10.55
C HIS A 117 -1.58 5.18 -9.99
N VAL A 118 -1.71 4.47 -8.87
CA VAL A 118 -0.65 3.62 -8.31
C VAL A 118 -0.44 2.34 -9.14
N ALA A 119 -1.30 2.07 -10.12
CA ALA A 119 -1.24 0.87 -10.94
C ALA A 119 0.06 0.80 -11.76
N PRO A 120 0.76 -0.35 -11.76
CA PRO A 120 1.89 -0.55 -12.65
C PRO A 120 1.40 -0.64 -14.09
N LYS A 121 2.21 -0.18 -15.06
CA LYS A 121 1.83 -0.28 -16.49
C LYS A 121 1.78 -1.71 -17.03
N SER A 122 2.43 -2.66 -16.35
CA SER A 122 2.69 -4.00 -16.88
C SER A 122 1.89 -5.11 -16.22
N ARG A 123 1.08 -4.80 -15.20
CA ARG A 123 0.33 -5.80 -14.41
C ARG A 123 -1.01 -5.22 -13.95
N PRO A 124 -2.03 -6.06 -13.72
CA PRO A 124 -3.26 -5.61 -13.11
C PRO A 124 -3.04 -5.08 -11.69
N LEU A 125 -3.84 -4.08 -11.31
CA LEU A 125 -3.97 -3.62 -9.94
C LEU A 125 -4.83 -4.62 -9.15
N VAL A 126 -4.35 -5.09 -7.99
CA VAL A 126 -5.18 -5.93 -7.11
C VAL A 126 -6.05 -5.03 -6.23
N THR A 127 -7.36 -5.22 -6.23
CA THR A 127 -8.26 -4.34 -5.49
C THR A 127 -9.36 -5.06 -4.75
N GLY A 128 -9.68 -4.59 -3.54
CA GLY A 128 -10.89 -4.98 -2.80
C GLY A 128 -12.02 -3.95 -2.90
N ALA A 129 -11.90 -2.98 -3.81
CA ALA A 129 -12.97 -2.02 -4.07
C ALA A 129 -14.23 -2.69 -4.63
N THR A 130 -15.39 -2.08 -4.41
CA THR A 130 -16.70 -2.59 -4.83
C THR A 130 -17.58 -1.49 -5.40
N GLY A 131 -18.62 -1.86 -6.17
CA GLY A 131 -19.61 -0.92 -6.68
C GLY A 131 -18.99 0.14 -7.59
N THR A 132 -19.44 1.39 -7.48
CA THR A 132 -18.98 2.49 -8.34
C THR A 132 -17.48 2.78 -8.23
N ALA A 133 -16.86 2.46 -7.09
CA ALA A 133 -15.42 2.60 -6.92
C ALA A 133 -14.64 1.55 -7.73
N LEU A 134 -15.14 0.31 -7.80
CA LEU A 134 -14.51 -0.73 -8.62
C LEU A 134 -14.61 -0.39 -10.10
N GLU A 135 -15.79 0.06 -10.55
CA GLU A 135 -15.98 0.46 -11.95
C GLU A 135 -15.08 1.63 -12.33
N ALA A 136 -14.93 2.62 -11.43
CA ALA A 136 -14.02 3.74 -11.65
C ALA A 136 -12.55 3.30 -11.76
N ILE A 137 -12.11 2.26 -11.03
CA ILE A 137 -10.74 1.74 -11.16
C ILE A 137 -10.59 0.98 -12.49
N LYS A 138 -11.58 0.18 -12.88
CA LYS A 138 -11.58 -0.55 -14.17
C LYS A 138 -11.50 0.37 -15.38
N ASP A 139 -12.07 1.57 -15.28
CA ASP A 139 -11.95 2.59 -16.33
C ASP A 139 -10.49 3.08 -16.51
N GLU A 140 -9.66 3.01 -15.45
CA GLU A 140 -8.28 3.52 -15.45
C GLU A 140 -7.24 2.41 -15.70
N THR A 141 -7.50 1.18 -15.26
CA THR A 141 -6.51 0.09 -15.30
C THR A 141 -7.15 -1.30 -15.27
N GLU A 142 -6.40 -2.30 -15.73
CA GLU A 142 -6.76 -3.71 -15.55
C GLU A 142 -6.73 -4.06 -14.07
N VAL A 143 -7.69 -4.86 -13.61
CA VAL A 143 -7.83 -5.21 -12.18
C VAL A 143 -7.92 -6.70 -11.94
N ILE A 144 -7.44 -7.13 -10.78
CA ILE A 144 -7.83 -8.39 -10.14
C ILE A 144 -8.64 -8.02 -8.90
N SER A 145 -9.93 -8.32 -8.95
CA SER A 145 -10.88 -8.01 -7.89
C SER A 145 -10.89 -9.09 -6.82
N VAL A 146 -10.85 -8.66 -5.56
CA VAL A 146 -10.96 -9.51 -4.38
C VAL A 146 -12.30 -9.18 -3.71
N SER A 147 -13.09 -10.18 -3.31
CA SER A 147 -14.33 -9.92 -2.58
C SER A 147 -14.73 -11.05 -1.64
N GLN A 148 -15.44 -10.69 -0.56
CA GLN A 148 -16.10 -11.66 0.31
C GLN A 148 -17.52 -12.05 -0.12
N SER A 149 -18.16 -11.24 -0.95
CA SER A 149 -19.62 -11.32 -1.16
C SER A 149 -20.04 -11.28 -2.63
N HIS A 150 -19.10 -11.05 -3.56
CA HIS A 150 -19.40 -10.96 -4.98
C HIS A 150 -19.00 -12.25 -5.67
N SER A 151 -19.99 -12.96 -6.22
CA SER A 151 -19.80 -14.22 -6.94
C SER A 151 -19.01 -14.09 -8.23
N GLU A 152 -18.80 -12.87 -8.73
CA GLU A 152 -18.08 -12.57 -9.96
C GLU A 152 -16.67 -12.01 -9.73
N ALA A 153 -16.22 -11.93 -8.46
CA ALA A 153 -14.86 -11.49 -8.18
C ALA A 153 -13.84 -12.53 -8.64
N ASP A 154 -12.67 -12.06 -9.11
CA ASP A 154 -11.57 -12.93 -9.55
C ASP A 154 -11.03 -13.78 -8.39
N VAL A 155 -11.03 -13.20 -7.18
CA VAL A 155 -10.65 -13.85 -5.94
C VAL A 155 -11.78 -13.74 -4.92
N THR A 156 -12.21 -14.89 -4.41
CA THR A 156 -13.18 -14.95 -3.31
C THR A 156 -12.45 -15.19 -2.00
N VAL A 157 -12.81 -14.44 -0.96
CA VAL A 157 -12.29 -14.64 0.40
C VAL A 157 -13.45 -14.84 1.36
N THR A 158 -13.28 -15.65 2.40
CA THR A 158 -14.28 -15.80 3.46
C THR A 158 -13.64 -15.75 4.82
N TYR A 159 -14.29 -15.06 5.74
CA TYR A 159 -13.97 -15.06 7.15
C TYR A 159 -14.59 -16.30 7.81
N GLY A 160 -13.75 -17.18 8.35
CA GLY A 160 -14.14 -18.43 9.00
C GLY A 160 -14.40 -18.31 10.50
N GLY A 161 -14.30 -17.11 11.08
CA GLY A 161 -14.46 -16.90 12.52
C GLY A 161 -13.16 -17.06 13.31
N LEU A 162 -13.26 -16.86 14.62
CA LEU A 162 -12.15 -17.09 15.54
C LEU A 162 -11.82 -18.58 15.63
N VAL A 163 -10.55 -18.92 15.49
CA VAL A 163 -10.00 -20.24 15.82
C VAL A 163 -9.66 -20.30 17.31
N ASN A 164 -9.15 -19.19 17.85
CA ASN A 164 -8.88 -18.97 19.27
C ASN A 164 -9.00 -17.48 19.62
N GLU A 165 -8.62 -17.09 20.84
CA GLU A 165 -8.74 -15.70 21.33
C GLU A 165 -7.91 -14.68 20.54
N THR A 166 -6.89 -15.14 19.81
CA THR A 166 -5.93 -14.29 19.10
C THR A 166 -5.91 -14.49 17.59
N GLU A 167 -6.54 -15.56 17.08
CA GLU A 167 -6.45 -15.95 15.69
C GLU A 167 -7.81 -16.22 15.07
N CYS A 168 -7.95 -15.81 13.81
CA CYS A 168 -9.13 -16.07 12.99
C CYS A 168 -8.77 -16.85 11.73
N LEU A 169 -9.72 -17.65 11.25
CA LEU A 169 -9.57 -18.44 10.04
C LEU A 169 -10.00 -17.61 8.83
N ILE A 170 -9.24 -17.69 7.75
CA ILE A 170 -9.64 -17.18 6.45
C ILE A 170 -9.53 -18.28 5.40
N ARG A 171 -10.41 -18.24 4.41
CA ARG A 171 -10.30 -19.08 3.21
C ARG A 171 -10.32 -18.19 1.98
N MET A 172 -9.46 -18.50 1.02
CA MET A 172 -9.36 -17.77 -0.23
C MET A 172 -9.37 -18.75 -1.39
N THR A 173 -10.16 -18.44 -2.42
CA THR A 173 -10.19 -19.17 -3.69
C THR A 173 -9.76 -18.22 -4.80
N SER A 174 -8.70 -18.57 -5.52
CA SER A 174 -8.15 -17.80 -6.64
C SER A 174 -7.64 -18.75 -7.72
N GLY A 175 -8.06 -18.56 -8.98
CA GLY A 175 -7.58 -19.36 -10.11
C GLY A 175 -7.77 -20.87 -9.96
N GLY A 176 -8.85 -21.31 -9.30
CA GLY A 176 -9.13 -22.72 -9.01
C GLY A 176 -8.28 -23.35 -7.91
N SER A 177 -7.48 -22.55 -7.20
CA SER A 177 -6.73 -22.98 -6.02
C SER A 177 -7.37 -22.42 -4.75
N ASP A 178 -7.54 -23.30 -3.76
CA ASP A 178 -7.99 -22.93 -2.43
C ASP A 178 -6.79 -22.77 -1.49
N LEU A 179 -6.87 -21.76 -0.62
CA LEU A 179 -5.94 -21.49 0.46
C LEU A 179 -6.75 -21.32 1.75
N GLU A 180 -6.27 -21.95 2.82
CA GLU A 180 -6.76 -21.71 4.17
C GLU A 180 -5.59 -21.17 5.01
N ALA A 181 -5.83 -20.13 5.79
CA ALA A 181 -4.80 -19.50 6.62
C ALA A 181 -5.40 -18.95 7.94
N GLU A 182 -4.57 -18.93 8.97
CA GLU A 182 -4.90 -18.31 10.27
C GLU A 182 -4.23 -16.93 10.36
N LEU A 183 -5.01 -15.91 10.73
CA LEU A 183 -4.54 -14.54 10.90
C LEU A 183 -4.63 -14.12 12.36
N GLN A 184 -3.57 -13.49 12.86
CA GLN A 184 -3.55 -12.82 14.17
C GLN A 184 -4.19 -11.43 14.15
N LEU A 185 -4.70 -11.00 12.99
CA LEU A 185 -5.46 -9.76 12.82
C LEU A 185 -6.95 -10.09 12.82
N LEU A 186 -7.64 -9.70 13.89
CA LEU A 186 -9.04 -10.01 14.08
C LEU A 186 -9.95 -9.08 13.25
N GLY A 187 -11.06 -9.65 12.75
CA GLY A 187 -12.14 -8.91 12.09
C GLY A 187 -12.33 -9.27 10.61
N GLU A 188 -13.57 -9.20 10.14
CA GLU A 188 -13.96 -9.59 8.77
C GLU A 188 -13.22 -8.79 7.69
N HIS A 189 -12.94 -7.50 7.92
CA HIS A 189 -12.16 -6.68 6.98
C HIS A 189 -10.72 -7.17 6.80
N GLN A 190 -10.16 -7.88 7.80
CA GLN A 190 -8.81 -8.44 7.69
C GLN A 190 -8.74 -9.60 6.70
N ALA A 191 -9.84 -10.34 6.53
CA ALA A 191 -9.94 -11.37 5.50
C ALA A 191 -9.80 -10.73 4.10
N GLN A 192 -10.54 -9.64 3.84
CA GLN A 192 -10.44 -8.90 2.58
C GLN A 192 -9.02 -8.37 2.33
N ASN A 193 -8.40 -7.72 3.32
CA ASN A 193 -7.04 -7.20 3.22
C ASN A 193 -6.02 -8.32 2.98
N ALA A 194 -6.17 -9.45 3.66
CA ALA A 194 -5.30 -10.61 3.48
C ALA A 194 -5.44 -11.21 2.08
N GLY A 195 -6.65 -11.29 1.53
CA GLY A 195 -6.87 -11.73 0.16
C GLY A 195 -6.20 -10.82 -0.86
N VAL A 196 -6.36 -9.50 -0.70
CA VAL A 196 -5.66 -8.49 -1.53
C VAL A 196 -4.15 -8.67 -1.44
N GLY A 197 -3.60 -8.81 -0.23
CA GLY A 197 -2.15 -9.03 -0.03
C GLY A 197 -1.65 -10.34 -0.63
N CYS A 198 -2.40 -11.44 -0.45
CA CYS A 198 -2.04 -12.76 -0.96
C CYS A 198 -2.03 -12.80 -2.49
N GLU A 199 -3.10 -12.30 -3.12
CA GLU A 199 -3.20 -12.26 -4.58
C GLU A 199 -2.14 -11.32 -5.17
N ARG A 200 -1.92 -10.17 -4.51
CA ARG A 200 -0.86 -9.26 -4.89
C ARG A 200 0.51 -9.91 -4.81
N ARG A 201 0.80 -10.73 -3.79
CA ARG A 201 2.07 -11.48 -3.73
C ARG A 201 2.18 -12.47 -4.89
N ARG A 202 1.11 -13.21 -5.20
CA ARG A 202 1.09 -14.19 -6.30
C ARG A 202 1.43 -13.56 -7.67
N SER A 203 1.01 -12.32 -7.92
CA SER A 203 1.21 -11.67 -9.22
C SER A 203 2.66 -11.28 -9.53
N VAL A 204 3.56 -11.28 -8.54
CA VAL A 204 4.96 -10.84 -8.68
C VAL A 204 5.99 -11.98 -8.70
N GLY A 205 5.58 -13.23 -8.48
CA GLY A 205 6.48 -14.40 -8.49
C GLY A 205 7.08 -14.65 -7.12
#